data_AF-T2IPU3-F1
#
_entry.id   AF-T2IPU3-F1
#
_cell.length_a   1.000
_cell.length_b   1.000
_cell.length_c   1.000
_cell.angle_alpha   90.00
_cell.angle_beta   90.00
_cell.angle_gamma   90.00
#
_symmetry.space_group_name_H-M   'P 1'
#
loop_
_entity.id
_entity.type
_entity.pdbx_description
1 polymer ?
#
loop_
_entity_poly.entity_id
_entity_poly.type
_entity_poly.pdbx_seq_one_letter_code
_entity_poly.pdbx_strand_id
1 'polypeptide(L)'
;MLMIFGEFLGQKMPFEISASLTITGLDFDSQNITDKLGIIPTKTWKIGDLIHPKGTIKRKHNGWVIESNLSKDNELEDHIKSLFEELHPVWGVLQEISNNYDLEISCVVYTDGEVPSIHLDQEIINKSQQINAEIDVDLYVLPENTIENEQQRKKLVKFT
;
A
#
# COMPACT_ATOMS: atom_id res chain seq x y z
N MET A 1 -31.54 -34.75 19.11
CA MET A 1 -30.57 -35.16 18.07
C MET A 1 -29.93 -33.90 17.55
N LEU A 2 -28.63 -33.74 17.81
CA LEU A 2 -27.86 -32.50 17.69
C LEU A 2 -27.91 -31.90 16.27
N MET A 3 -27.98 -30.57 16.22
CA MET A 3 -27.67 -29.75 15.05
C MET A 3 -26.19 -29.94 14.70
N ILE A 4 -25.89 -30.29 13.44
CA ILE A 4 -24.54 -30.07 12.88
C ILE A 4 -24.58 -28.70 12.24
N PHE A 5 -24.07 -27.71 12.97
CA PHE A 5 -23.65 -26.45 12.37
C PHE A 5 -22.54 -26.80 11.38
N GLY A 6 -22.83 -26.66 10.08
CA GLY A 6 -21.80 -26.67 9.07
C GLY A 6 -20.84 -25.52 9.38
N GLU A 7 -19.63 -25.87 9.77
CA GLU A 7 -18.50 -24.95 9.80
C GLU A 7 -18.40 -24.34 8.40
N PHE A 8 -18.72 -23.06 8.29
CA PHE A 8 -18.33 -22.25 7.14
C PHE A 8 -16.81 -22.14 7.25
N LEU A 9 -16.10 -23.13 6.72
CA LEU A 9 -14.66 -23.07 6.57
C LEU A 9 -14.39 -21.84 5.70
N GLY A 10 -13.95 -20.77 6.35
CA GLY A 10 -13.54 -19.55 5.67
C GLY A 10 -12.56 -19.95 4.57
N GLN A 11 -12.85 -19.51 3.36
CA GLN A 11 -12.02 -19.80 2.21
C GLN A 11 -10.60 -19.30 2.50
N LYS A 12 -9.64 -20.21 2.51
CA LYS A 12 -8.22 -19.89 2.70
C LYS A 12 -7.83 -18.89 1.60
N MET A 13 -7.42 -17.68 1.99
CA MET A 13 -6.94 -16.70 1.03
C MET A 13 -5.49 -17.03 0.66
N PRO A 14 -5.19 -17.35 -0.62
CA PRO A 14 -3.84 -17.76 -1.05
C PRO A 14 -2.82 -16.61 -1.01
N PHE A 15 -3.31 -15.37 -0.99
CA PHE A 15 -2.51 -14.16 -0.90
C PHE A 15 -3.25 -13.02 -0.21
N GLU A 16 -2.49 -12.03 0.25
CA GLU A 16 -2.96 -10.70 0.64
C GLU A 16 -2.16 -9.65 -0.16
N ILE A 17 -2.87 -8.77 -0.85
CA ILE A 17 -2.31 -7.67 -1.63
C ILE A 17 -2.73 -6.35 -1.01
N SER A 18 -1.84 -5.36 -1.08
CA SER A 18 -2.17 -3.97 -0.77
C SER A 18 -1.34 -3.05 -1.65
N ALA A 19 -1.92 -1.90 -2.04
CA ALA A 19 -1.17 -0.82 -2.66
C ALA A 19 -1.49 0.51 -1.99
N SER A 20 -0.53 1.43 -2.01
CA SER A 20 -0.68 2.77 -1.48
C SER A 20 0.10 3.77 -2.33
N LEU A 21 -0.40 4.99 -2.46
CA LEU A 21 0.42 6.11 -2.93
C LEU A 21 1.06 6.78 -1.71
N THR A 22 2.38 6.88 -1.73
CA THR A 22 3.19 7.58 -0.73
C THR A 22 3.80 8.82 -1.35
N ILE A 23 3.68 9.95 -0.64
CA ILE A 23 4.39 11.20 -0.94
C ILE A 23 5.44 11.40 0.16
N THR A 24 6.72 11.54 -0.21
CA THR A 24 7.80 11.82 0.74
C THR A 24 8.65 13.03 0.36
N GLY A 25 9.32 13.60 1.37
CA GLY A 25 10.21 14.73 1.20
C GLY A 25 10.78 15.21 2.53
N LEU A 26 11.88 15.96 2.47
CA LEU A 26 12.53 16.53 3.66
C LEU A 26 11.74 17.71 4.25
N ASP A 27 11.23 18.59 3.39
CA ASP A 27 10.79 19.93 3.76
C ASP A 27 9.28 20.17 3.61
N PHE A 28 8.44 19.12 3.73
CA PHE A 28 6.99 19.25 3.63
C PHE A 28 6.23 18.92 4.91
N ASP A 29 5.08 19.57 5.07
CA ASP A 29 4.10 19.28 6.13
C ASP A 29 2.94 18.46 5.54
N SER A 30 2.68 17.30 6.15
CA SER A 30 1.57 16.43 5.78
C SER A 30 0.21 17.12 5.85
N GLN A 31 0.03 18.11 6.73
CA GLN A 31 -1.22 18.86 6.79
C GLN A 31 -1.39 19.76 5.56
N ASN A 32 -0.32 20.38 5.08
CA ASN A 32 -0.38 21.20 3.85
C ASN A 32 -0.75 20.35 2.63
N ILE A 33 -0.23 19.12 2.53
CA ILE A 33 -0.60 18.17 1.46
C ILE A 33 -2.06 17.77 1.57
N THR A 34 -2.52 17.45 2.79
CA THR A 34 -3.94 17.15 3.07
C THR A 34 -4.85 18.29 2.63
N ASP A 35 -4.51 19.53 2.97
CA ASP A 35 -5.32 20.72 2.62
C ASP A 35 -5.34 20.99 1.10
N LYS A 36 -4.20 20.76 0.41
CA LYS A 36 -4.09 20.91 -1.06
C LYS A 36 -4.88 19.86 -1.82
N LEU A 37 -4.77 18.60 -1.40
CA LEU A 37 -5.46 17.49 -2.04
C LEU A 37 -6.93 17.40 -1.61
N GLY A 38 -7.30 17.97 -0.46
CA GLY A 38 -8.64 17.80 0.11
C GLY A 38 -8.97 16.35 0.48
N ILE A 39 -7.95 15.50 0.61
CA ILE A 39 -8.05 14.06 0.89
C ILE A 39 -7.44 13.81 2.27
N ILE A 40 -8.13 13.01 3.09
CA ILE A 40 -7.62 12.60 4.40
C ILE A 40 -6.66 11.42 4.18
N PRO A 41 -5.38 11.51 4.60
CA PRO A 41 -4.45 10.39 4.49
C PRO A 41 -4.85 9.22 5.37
N THR A 42 -4.56 8.01 4.91
CA THR A 42 -4.58 6.81 5.76
C THR A 42 -3.48 6.88 6.83
N LYS A 43 -2.33 7.45 6.48
CA LYS A 43 -1.19 7.55 7.38
C LYS A 43 -0.31 8.76 7.08
N THR A 44 0.28 9.33 8.11
CA THR A 44 1.35 10.31 8.02
C THR A 44 2.47 9.96 8.99
N TRP A 45 3.66 10.50 8.75
CA TRP A 45 4.77 10.44 9.71
C TRP A 45 5.71 11.63 9.51
N LYS A 46 6.54 11.87 10.53
CA LYS A 46 7.59 12.88 10.50
C LYS A 46 8.97 12.25 10.51
N ILE A 47 9.96 13.01 10.07
CA ILE A 47 11.37 12.66 10.21
C ILE A 47 11.67 12.34 11.68
N GLY A 48 12.39 11.23 11.90
CA GLY A 48 12.78 10.77 13.22
C GLY A 48 11.77 9.84 13.90
N ASP A 49 10.54 9.74 13.38
CA ASP A 49 9.57 8.73 13.84
C ASP A 49 10.11 7.33 13.58
N LEU A 50 9.77 6.37 14.44
CA LEU A 50 10.14 4.97 14.24
C LEU A 50 9.33 4.37 13.09
N ILE A 51 10.00 3.65 12.18
CA ILE A 51 9.31 2.92 11.09
C ILE A 51 8.38 1.85 11.69
N HIS A 52 8.86 1.15 12.72
CA HIS A 52 8.12 0.16 13.48
C HIS A 52 8.23 0.47 14.98
N PRO A 53 7.14 0.38 15.79
CA PRO A 53 7.17 0.74 17.21
C PRO A 53 8.20 -0.01 18.07
N LYS A 54 8.58 -1.22 17.64
CA LYS A 54 9.60 -2.06 18.31
C LYS A 54 10.96 -2.07 17.59
N GLY A 55 11.12 -1.27 16.55
CA GLY A 55 12.34 -1.19 15.76
C GLY A 55 13.29 -0.09 16.26
N THR A 56 14.46 0.00 15.62
CA THR A 56 15.44 1.08 15.84
C THR A 56 15.57 2.01 14.64
N ILE A 57 15.04 1.60 13.48
CA ILE A 57 15.10 2.36 12.24
C ILE A 57 14.09 3.50 12.29
N LYS A 58 14.55 4.70 11.91
CA LYS A 58 13.76 5.93 11.89
C LYS A 58 13.49 6.38 10.46
N ARG A 59 12.34 7.02 10.26
CA ARG A 59 11.96 7.68 9.02
C ARG A 59 12.95 8.81 8.71
N LYS A 60 13.47 8.80 7.48
CA LYS A 60 14.45 9.79 6.99
C LYS A 60 13.77 10.99 6.31
N HIS A 61 12.50 10.84 5.95
CA HIS A 61 11.67 11.86 5.31
C HIS A 61 10.32 11.97 6.03
N ASN A 62 9.64 13.11 5.88
CA ASN A 62 8.22 13.20 6.22
C ASN A 62 7.42 12.37 5.22
N GLY A 63 6.20 11.99 5.58
CA GLY A 63 5.38 11.16 4.70
C GLY A 63 3.89 11.40 4.84
N TRP A 64 3.22 11.24 3.72
CA TRP A 64 1.77 11.28 3.56
C TRP A 64 1.38 10.09 2.69
N VAL A 65 0.41 9.29 3.13
CA VAL A 65 0.03 8.04 2.47
C VAL A 65 -1.47 7.95 2.34
N ILE A 66 -1.91 7.48 1.18
CA ILE A 66 -3.25 6.95 0.96
C ILE A 66 -3.17 5.50 0.51
N GLU A 67 -3.88 4.63 1.22
CA GLU A 67 -3.97 3.20 0.93
C GLU A 67 -5.24 2.93 0.12
N SER A 68 -5.17 1.99 -0.83
CA SER A 68 -6.36 1.48 -1.51
C SER A 68 -7.34 0.93 -0.48
N ASN A 69 -8.62 1.24 -0.67
CA ASN A 69 -9.71 0.78 0.20
C ASN A 69 -10.28 -0.59 -0.19
N LEU A 70 -9.72 -1.23 -1.24
CA LEU A 70 -10.16 -2.55 -1.68
C LEU A 70 -9.78 -3.63 -0.67
N SER A 71 -10.50 -4.76 -0.76
CA SER A 71 -10.17 -5.94 0.03
C SER A 71 -8.86 -6.55 -0.47
N LYS A 72 -8.11 -7.19 0.42
CA LYS A 72 -6.74 -7.67 0.12
C LYS A 72 -6.69 -8.91 -0.78
N ASP A 73 -7.83 -9.51 -1.08
CA ASP A 73 -7.99 -10.60 -2.04
C ASP A 73 -8.20 -10.09 -3.47
N ASN A 74 -8.30 -8.77 -3.68
CA ASN A 74 -8.29 -8.17 -5.02
C ASN A 74 -6.91 -8.25 -5.68
N GLU A 75 -6.91 -8.20 -7.01
CA GLU A 75 -5.67 -8.20 -7.81
C GLU A 75 -4.89 -6.89 -7.61
N LEU A 76 -3.57 -6.95 -7.79
CA LEU A 76 -2.72 -5.77 -7.62
C LEU A 76 -3.10 -4.63 -8.59
N GLU A 77 -3.47 -4.99 -9.82
CA GLU A 77 -3.92 -4.04 -10.84
C GLU A 77 -5.14 -3.23 -10.36
N ASP A 78 -6.09 -3.89 -9.69
CA ASP A 78 -7.31 -3.26 -9.17
C ASP A 78 -6.99 -2.27 -8.04
N HIS A 79 -6.07 -2.63 -7.15
CA HIS A 79 -5.62 -1.72 -6.08
C HIS A 79 -5.00 -0.44 -6.64
N ILE A 80 -4.15 -0.56 -7.66
CA ILE A 80 -3.51 0.61 -8.30
C ILE A 80 -4.56 1.45 -9.04
N LYS A 81 -5.46 0.82 -9.80
CA LYS A 81 -6.52 1.54 -10.53
C LYS A 81 -7.49 2.25 -9.59
N SER A 82 -7.84 1.63 -8.46
CA SER A 82 -8.64 2.25 -7.40
C SER A 82 -7.98 3.52 -6.83
N LEU A 83 -6.66 3.51 -6.58
CA LEU A 83 -5.93 4.71 -6.18
C LEU A 83 -6.03 5.81 -7.24
N PHE A 84 -5.87 5.47 -8.52
CA PHE A 84 -6.00 6.45 -9.59
C PHE A 84 -7.40 7.04 -9.72
N GLU A 85 -8.44 6.23 -9.51
CA GLU A 85 -9.82 6.71 -9.49
C GLU A 85 -10.07 7.69 -8.34
N GLU A 86 -9.60 7.36 -7.14
CA GLU A 86 -9.72 8.22 -5.95
C GLU A 86 -8.97 9.55 -6.12
N LEU A 87 -7.79 9.51 -6.76
CA LEU A 87 -6.95 10.69 -6.99
C LEU A 87 -7.35 11.49 -8.24
N HIS A 88 -8.20 10.94 -9.11
CA HIS A 88 -8.58 11.56 -10.37
C HIS A 88 -9.14 13.00 -10.23
N PRO A 89 -10.01 13.31 -9.24
CA PRO A 89 -10.53 14.67 -9.07
C PRO A 89 -9.46 15.72 -8.77
N VAL A 90 -8.31 15.31 -8.25
CA VAL A 90 -7.20 16.19 -7.83
C VAL A 90 -5.91 15.92 -8.60
N TRP A 91 -6.01 15.23 -9.74
CA TRP A 91 -4.86 14.77 -10.51
C TRP A 91 -3.91 15.90 -10.88
N GLY A 92 -4.43 17.05 -11.34
CA GLY A 92 -3.59 18.21 -11.67
C GLY A 92 -2.77 18.74 -10.49
N VAL A 93 -3.36 18.77 -9.29
CA VAL A 93 -2.66 19.16 -8.05
C VAL A 93 -1.60 18.13 -7.69
N LEU A 94 -1.89 16.85 -7.88
CA LEU A 94 -0.95 15.77 -7.65
C LEU A 94 0.28 15.87 -8.58
N GLN A 95 0.08 16.24 -9.85
CA GLN A 95 1.17 16.50 -10.79
C GLN A 95 2.03 17.71 -10.38
N GLU A 96 1.45 18.74 -9.77
CA GLU A 96 2.22 19.86 -9.22
C GLU A 96 3.05 19.44 -8.00
N ILE A 97 2.47 18.61 -7.14
CA ILE A 97 3.15 18.04 -5.96
C ILE A 97 4.34 17.18 -6.42
N SER A 98 4.16 16.36 -7.45
CA SER A 98 5.21 15.45 -7.94
C SER A 98 6.43 16.14 -8.55
N ASN A 99 6.34 17.44 -8.85
CA ASN A 99 7.51 18.23 -9.28
C ASN A 99 8.45 18.59 -8.14
N ASN A 100 7.99 18.48 -6.89
CA ASN A 100 8.71 18.95 -5.70
C ASN A 100 8.99 17.84 -4.68
N TYR A 101 8.31 16.71 -4.79
CA TYR A 101 8.34 15.62 -3.81
C TYR A 101 8.37 14.26 -4.52
N ASP A 102 8.89 13.26 -3.81
CA ASP A 102 8.98 11.91 -4.32
C ASP A 102 7.64 11.20 -4.14
N LEU A 103 7.11 10.64 -5.22
CA LEU A 103 5.90 9.84 -5.22
C LEU A 103 6.24 8.39 -5.53
N GLU A 104 5.66 7.48 -4.77
CA GLU A 104 5.81 6.03 -4.98
C GLU A 104 4.47 5.33 -4.77
N ILE A 105 4.08 4.48 -5.71
CA ILE A 105 3.01 3.51 -5.54
C ILE A 105 3.63 2.25 -4.95
N SER A 106 3.64 2.17 -3.62
CA SER A 106 4.19 1.02 -2.89
C SER A 106 3.16 -0.10 -2.87
N CYS A 107 3.56 -1.28 -3.32
CA CYS A 107 2.73 -2.47 -3.44
C CYS A 107 3.34 -3.60 -2.60
N VAL A 108 2.51 -4.27 -1.79
CA VAL A 108 2.96 -5.40 -0.98
C VAL A 108 2.08 -6.60 -1.25
N VAL A 109 2.70 -7.72 -1.59
CA VAL A 109 2.07 -9.01 -1.84
C VAL A 109 2.61 -10.02 -0.84
N TYR A 110 1.72 -10.59 -0.03
CA TYR A 110 2.00 -11.77 0.78
C TYR A 110 1.33 -12.98 0.14
N THR A 111 2.05 -14.06 -0.06
CA THR A 111 1.52 -15.32 -0.61
C THR A 111 2.06 -16.50 0.19
N ASP A 112 1.33 -17.61 0.26
CA ASP A 112 1.78 -18.86 0.89
C ASP A 112 2.31 -19.89 -0.11
N GLY A 113 2.51 -19.48 -1.37
CA GLY A 113 3.05 -20.28 -2.46
C GLY A 113 2.31 -20.09 -3.78
N GLU A 114 1.03 -19.70 -3.71
CA GLU A 114 0.24 -19.30 -4.87
C GLU A 114 0.48 -17.81 -5.20
N VAL A 115 1.37 -17.56 -6.17
CA VAL A 115 1.78 -16.19 -6.53
C VAL A 115 0.73 -15.55 -7.45
N PRO A 116 0.12 -14.41 -7.07
CA PRO A 116 -0.81 -13.69 -7.93
C PRO A 116 -0.08 -13.10 -9.15
N SER A 117 -0.83 -12.81 -10.22
CA SER A 117 -0.26 -12.16 -11.38
C SER A 117 0.09 -10.71 -11.05
N ILE A 118 1.31 -10.28 -11.41
CA ILE A 118 1.72 -8.86 -11.35
C ILE A 118 1.77 -8.37 -12.79
N HIS A 119 0.76 -7.60 -13.17
CA HIS A 119 0.63 -7.03 -14.50
C HIS A 119 0.45 -5.51 -14.38
N LEU A 120 1.36 -4.76 -14.99
CA LEU A 120 1.30 -3.31 -15.10
C LEU A 120 0.99 -2.97 -16.54
N ASP A 121 -0.29 -2.74 -16.83
CA ASP A 121 -0.73 -2.41 -18.18
C ASP A 121 -0.27 -0.99 -18.61
N GLN A 122 -0.52 -0.65 -19.88
CA GLN A 122 -0.16 0.66 -20.41
C GLN A 122 -0.88 1.81 -19.71
N GLU A 123 -2.10 1.59 -19.18
CA GLU A 123 -2.81 2.62 -18.45
C GLU A 123 -2.09 2.96 -17.14
N ILE A 124 -1.69 1.93 -16.38
CA ILE A 124 -0.93 2.09 -15.14
C ILE A 124 0.40 2.78 -15.37
N ILE A 125 1.14 2.33 -16.39
CA ILE A 125 2.44 2.92 -16.75
C ILE A 125 2.26 4.40 -17.12
N ASN A 126 1.26 4.73 -17.94
CA ASN A 126 1.04 6.12 -18.36
C ASN A 126 0.55 7.01 -17.21
N LYS A 127 -0.34 6.52 -16.35
CA LYS A 127 -0.83 7.29 -15.20
C LYS A 127 0.27 7.52 -14.16
N SER A 128 1.04 6.49 -13.80
CA SER A 128 2.19 6.66 -12.89
C SER A 128 3.21 7.67 -13.43
N GLN A 129 3.53 7.61 -14.73
CA GLN A 129 4.41 8.59 -15.38
C GLN A 129 3.88 10.03 -15.29
N GLN A 130 2.57 10.24 -15.46
CA GLN A 130 1.98 11.59 -15.43
C GLN A 130 2.17 12.30 -14.09
N ILE A 131 2.23 11.55 -13.00
CA ILE A 131 2.48 12.05 -11.64
C ILE A 131 3.90 11.76 -11.18
N ASN A 132 4.82 11.43 -12.11
CA ASN A 132 6.21 11.10 -11.84
C ASN A 132 6.40 10.13 -10.65
N ALA A 133 5.50 9.15 -10.52
CA ALA A 133 5.52 8.20 -9.43
C ALA A 133 6.26 6.92 -9.84
N GLU A 134 7.16 6.47 -8.98
CA GLU A 134 7.73 5.13 -9.07
C GLU A 134 6.68 4.09 -8.65
N ILE A 135 6.85 2.83 -9.08
CA ILE A 135 6.04 1.70 -8.62
C ILE A 135 7.02 0.71 -8.01
N ASP A 136 6.88 0.46 -6.71
CA ASP A 136 7.66 -0.53 -5.98
C ASP A 136 6.78 -1.72 -5.58
N VAL A 137 7.28 -2.93 -5.77
CA VAL A 137 6.50 -4.16 -5.51
C VAL A 137 7.32 -5.12 -4.66
N ASP A 138 6.95 -5.23 -3.40
CA ASP A 138 7.47 -6.21 -2.46
C ASP A 138 6.64 -7.51 -2.53
N LEU A 139 7.27 -8.61 -2.95
CA LEU A 139 6.68 -9.94 -2.94
C LEU A 139 7.30 -10.80 -1.83
N TYR A 140 6.47 -11.21 -0.88
CA TYR A 140 6.85 -12.08 0.23
C TYR A 140 6.14 -13.42 0.14
N VAL A 141 6.92 -14.47 -0.16
CA VAL A 141 6.46 -15.86 -0.05
C VAL A 141 6.65 -16.33 1.39
N LEU A 142 5.55 -16.62 2.07
CA LEU A 142 5.49 -17.03 3.46
C LEU A 142 5.26 -18.55 3.56
N PRO A 143 5.66 -19.19 4.68
CA PRO A 143 5.26 -20.57 4.95
C PRO A 143 3.74 -20.70 5.03
N GLU A 144 3.21 -21.88 4.68
CA GLU A 144 1.77 -22.19 4.73
C GLU A 144 1.10 -21.74 6.04
N ASN A 145 -0.14 -21.25 5.93
CA ASN A 145 -0.98 -20.77 7.03
C ASN A 145 -0.43 -19.55 7.79
N THR A 146 0.58 -18.86 7.24
CA THR A 146 1.11 -17.63 7.85
C THR A 146 0.34 -16.37 7.46
N ILE A 147 -0.34 -16.36 6.31
CA ILE A 147 -1.15 -15.21 5.86
C ILE A 147 -2.24 -14.90 6.89
N GLU A 148 -2.93 -15.94 7.39
CA GLU A 148 -4.01 -15.83 8.38
C GLU A 148 -3.53 -15.32 9.75
N ASN A 149 -2.22 -15.29 10.01
CA ASN A 149 -1.64 -14.86 11.28
C ASN A 149 -0.75 -13.62 11.12
N GLU A 150 -1.37 -12.44 11.26
CA GLU A 150 -0.70 -11.14 11.13
C GLU A 150 0.52 -10.99 12.05
N GLN A 151 0.48 -11.55 13.27
CA GLN A 151 1.61 -11.50 14.20
C GLN A 151 2.78 -12.38 13.72
N GLN A 152 2.49 -13.53 13.12
CA GLN A 152 3.50 -14.42 12.55
C GLN A 152 4.09 -13.82 11.28
N ARG A 153 3.26 -13.26 10.40
CA ARG A 153 3.70 -12.50 9.22
C ARG A 153 4.66 -11.37 9.60
N LYS A 154 4.27 -10.51 10.54
CA LYS A 154 5.12 -9.39 11.03
C LYS A 154 6.47 -9.85 11.62
N LYS A 155 6.60 -11.10 12.07
CA LYS A 155 7.88 -11.66 12.53
C LYS A 155 8.79 -12.10 11.39
N LEU A 156 8.21 -12.57 10.29
CA LEU A 156 8.95 -13.09 9.13
C LEU A 156 9.42 -11.97 8.22
N VAL A 157 8.60 -10.94 8.04
CA VAL A 157 8.86 -9.77 7.18
C VAL A 157 9.72 -8.72 7.91
N LYS A 158 10.53 -9.14 8.89
CA LYS A 158 11.46 -8.19 9.52
C LYS A 158 12.42 -7.69 8.43
N PHE A 159 12.62 -6.38 8.40
CA PHE A 159 13.51 -5.61 7.51
C PHE A 159 12.83 -4.97 6.29
N THR A 160 12.06 -3.90 6.56
CA THR A 160 12.11 -2.64 5.80
C THR A 160 11.96 -1.47 6.76
#